data_AF-A0A832RN33-F1
#
_entry.id   AF-A0A832RN33-F1
#
_cell.length_a   1.000
_cell.length_b   1.000
_cell.length_c   1.000
_cell.angle_alpha   90.00
_cell.angle_beta   90.00
_cell.angle_gamma   90.00
#
_symmetry.space_group_name_H-M   'P 1'
#
loop_
_entity.id
_entity.type
_entity.pdbx_description
1 polymer ?
#
loop_
_entity_poly.entity_id
_entity_poly.type
_entity_poly.pdbx_seq_one_letter_code
_entity_poly.pdbx_strand_id
1 'polypeptide(L)'
;KHPDIIKKWILANQKSIDWINQNPQQAESTFINFYKKHTGKTLNQNIVHTSFSTIEYTSKIDEKAISLFAQRAYSLGYLGRNGYNLDDIYANSMEIKQWQN
;
A
#
# COMPACT_ATOMS: atom_id res chain seq x y z
N LYS A 1 -3.24 1.14 -21.14
CA LYS A 1 -4.57 1.66 -21.57
C LYS A 1 -5.25 2.28 -20.34
N HIS A 2 -5.72 3.53 -20.41
CA HIS A 2 -6.28 4.36 -19.29
C HIS A 2 -5.29 5.04 -18.30
N PRO A 3 -4.31 5.83 -18.79
CA PRO A 3 -3.38 6.56 -17.91
C PRO A 3 -4.07 7.56 -16.97
N ASP A 4 -5.19 8.14 -17.39
CA ASP A 4 -5.97 9.11 -16.63
C ASP A 4 -6.67 8.47 -15.42
N ILE A 5 -7.21 7.25 -15.59
CA ILE A 5 -7.82 6.48 -14.51
C ILE A 5 -6.75 6.07 -13.50
N ILE A 6 -5.58 5.62 -13.97
CA ILE A 6 -4.45 5.25 -13.10
C ILE A 6 -4.00 6.45 -12.27
N LYS A 7 -3.84 7.64 -12.89
CA LYS A 7 -3.47 8.86 -12.18
C LYS A 7 -4.50 9.24 -11.10
N LYS A 8 -5.80 9.17 -11.42
CA LYS A 8 -6.88 9.44 -10.45
C LYS A 8 -6.85 8.45 -9.29
N TRP A 9 -6.58 7.17 -9.57
CA TRP A 9 -6.49 6.13 -8.54
C TRP A 9 -5.30 6.35 -7.60
N ILE A 10 -4.11 6.66 -8.12
CA ILE A 10 -2.92 6.98 -7.31
C ILE A 10 -3.19 8.20 -6.42
N LEU A 11 -3.77 9.26 -6.97
CA LEU A 11 -4.13 10.47 -6.21
C LEU A 11 -5.18 10.19 -5.13
N ALA A 12 -6.17 9.34 -5.42
CA ALA A 12 -7.17 8.94 -4.44
C ALA A 12 -6.53 8.15 -3.29
N ASN A 13 -5.61 7.22 -3.58
CA ASN A 13 -4.88 6.48 -2.57
C ASN A 13 -4.02 7.40 -1.68
N GLN A 14 -3.31 8.35 -2.27
CA GLN A 14 -2.54 9.36 -1.52
C GLN A 14 -3.43 10.17 -0.58
N LYS A 15 -4.57 10.67 -1.08
CA LYS A 15 -5.56 11.40 -0.25
C LYS A 15 -6.13 10.54 0.87
N SER A 16 -6.35 9.25 0.64
CA SER A 16 -6.81 8.32 1.69
C SER A 16 -5.75 8.16 2.78
N ILE A 17 -4.47 8.03 2.41
CA ILE A 17 -3.35 7.96 3.36
C ILE A 17 -3.26 9.25 4.17
N ASP A 18 -3.31 10.41 3.50
CA ASP A 18 -3.29 11.71 4.18
C ASP A 18 -4.45 11.85 5.18
N TRP A 19 -5.65 11.42 4.78
CA TRP A 19 -6.82 11.44 5.66
C TRP A 19 -6.66 10.50 6.87
N ILE A 20 -6.12 9.29 6.69
CA ILE A 20 -5.84 8.36 7.79
C ILE A 20 -4.86 9.00 8.79
N ASN A 21 -3.76 9.57 8.29
CA ASN A 21 -2.74 10.21 9.14
C ASN A 21 -3.28 11.44 9.89
N GLN A 22 -4.18 12.21 9.27
CA GLN A 22 -4.81 13.37 9.90
C GLN A 22 -5.95 12.99 10.87
N ASN A 23 -6.55 11.81 10.72
CA ASN A 23 -7.74 11.39 11.46
C ASN A 23 -7.62 9.96 12.04
N PRO A 24 -6.58 9.66 12.84
CA PRO A 24 -6.28 8.28 13.26
C PRO A 24 -7.42 7.60 14.02
N GLN A 25 -8.04 8.30 14.98
CA GLN A 25 -9.19 7.76 15.74
C GLN A 25 -10.42 7.49 14.85
N GLN A 26 -10.65 8.33 13.84
CA GLN A 26 -11.75 8.13 12.89
C GLN A 26 -11.45 6.95 11.95
N ALA A 27 -10.19 6.77 11.55
CA ALA A 27 -9.79 5.60 10.77
C ALA A 27 -10.00 4.29 11.55
N GLU A 28 -9.59 4.25 12.82
CA GLU A 28 -9.82 3.10 13.71
C GLU A 28 -11.31 2.77 13.87
N SER A 29 -12.14 3.77 14.18
CA SER A 29 -13.58 3.59 14.34
C SER A 29 -14.27 3.19 13.04
N THR A 30 -13.83 3.74 11.90
CA THR A 30 -14.29 3.33 10.57
C THR A 30 -14.01 1.86 10.32
N PHE A 31 -12.81 1.37 10.66
CA PHE A 31 -12.44 -0.03 10.52
C PHE A 31 -13.25 -0.95 11.45
N ILE A 32 -13.43 -0.58 12.71
CA ILE A 32 -14.24 -1.35 13.67
C ILE A 32 -15.69 -1.47 13.17
N ASN A 33 -16.27 -0.38 12.68
CA ASN A 33 -17.62 -0.36 12.14
C ASN A 33 -17.74 -1.20 10.87
N PHE A 34 -16.77 -1.08 9.95
CA PHE A 34 -16.67 -1.93 8.77
C PHE A 34 -16.65 -3.40 9.17
N TYR A 35 -15.74 -3.78 10.07
CA TYR A 35 -15.59 -5.16 10.51
C TYR A 35 -16.87 -5.70 11.15
N LYS A 36 -17.53 -4.92 12.02
CA LYS A 36 -18.81 -5.29 12.64
C LYS A 36 -19.91 -5.47 11.61
N LYS A 37 -20.01 -4.58 10.62
CA LYS A 37 -21.01 -4.69 9.55
C LYS A 37 -20.84 -5.95 8.70
N HIS A 38 -19.59 -6.34 8.43
CA HIS A 38 -19.29 -7.48 7.55
C HIS A 38 -19.25 -8.83 8.27
N THR A 39 -18.93 -8.85 9.57
CA THR A 39 -18.74 -10.10 10.32
C THR A 39 -19.77 -10.31 11.44
N GLY A 40 -20.52 -9.27 11.83
CA GLY A 40 -21.40 -9.26 13.00
C GLY A 40 -20.67 -9.14 14.34
N LYS A 41 -19.33 -9.15 14.36
CA LYS A 41 -18.52 -9.12 15.59
C LYS A 41 -17.85 -7.77 15.77
N THR A 42 -17.74 -7.28 17.00
CA THR A 42 -17.02 -6.04 17.31
C THR A 42 -15.58 -6.36 17.71
N LEU A 43 -14.60 -5.68 17.11
CA LEU A 43 -13.20 -5.78 17.55
C LEU A 43 -12.97 -4.96 18.83
N ASN A 44 -12.06 -5.45 19.68
CA ASN A 44 -11.63 -4.69 20.86
C ASN A 44 -10.87 -3.44 20.41
N GLN A 45 -11.34 -2.27 20.85
CA GLN A 45 -10.78 -0.98 20.47
C GLN A 45 -9.29 -0.85 20.82
N ASN A 46 -8.85 -1.36 21.98
CA ASN A 46 -7.45 -1.28 22.38
C ASN A 46 -6.55 -2.11 21.46
N ILE A 47 -7.01 -3.30 21.03
CA ILE A 47 -6.26 -4.15 20.09
C ILE A 47 -6.12 -3.44 18.74
N VAL A 48 -7.20 -2.82 18.25
CA VAL A 48 -7.19 -2.06 17.00
C VAL A 48 -6.25 -0.86 17.12
N HIS A 49 -6.35 -0.08 18.20
CA HIS A 49 -5.50 1.07 18.44
C HIS A 49 -4.01 0.71 18.48
N THR A 50 -3.64 -0.35 19.22
CA THR A 50 -2.26 -0.84 19.25
C THR A 50 -1.81 -1.26 17.85
N SER A 51 -2.64 -2.00 17.10
CA SER A 51 -2.29 -2.46 15.76
C SER A 51 -2.09 -1.29 14.80
N PHE A 52 -3.01 -0.31 14.77
CA PHE A 52 -2.93 0.85 13.91
C PHE A 52 -1.73 1.74 14.23
N SER A 53 -1.39 1.89 15.51
CA SER A 53 -0.25 2.69 15.97
C SER A 53 1.11 2.11 15.56
N THR A 54 1.17 0.82 15.19
CA THR A 54 2.40 0.17 14.71
C THR A 54 2.59 0.26 13.20
N ILE A 55 1.60 0.77 12.46
CA ILE A 55 1.63 0.85 11.00
C ILE A 55 2.04 2.27 10.59
N GLU A 56 3.06 2.39 9.76
CA GLU A 56 3.34 3.62 9.03
C GLU A 56 2.50 3.64 7.74
N TYR A 57 1.51 4.53 7.67
CA TYR A 57 0.72 4.75 6.45
C TYR A 57 1.44 5.74 5.54
N THR A 58 1.99 5.24 4.43
CA THR A 58 2.82 6.05 3.53
C THR A 58 2.54 5.75 2.07
N SER A 59 2.59 6.79 1.25
CA SER A 59 2.62 6.70 -0.22
C SER A 59 4.05 6.84 -0.77
N LYS A 60 5.04 7.04 0.12
CA LYS A 60 6.45 7.14 -0.26
C LYS A 60 6.97 5.74 -0.58
N ILE A 61 7.67 5.65 -1.71
CA ILE A 61 8.31 4.42 -2.15
C ILE A 61 9.73 4.38 -1.56
N ASP A 62 10.04 3.32 -0.82
CA ASP A 62 11.41 3.00 -0.41
C ASP A 62 11.96 1.92 -1.35
N GLU A 63 12.55 2.35 -2.47
CA GLU A 63 13.12 1.46 -3.48
C GLU A 63 14.25 0.59 -2.92
N LYS A 64 14.98 1.08 -1.91
CA LYS A 64 16.05 0.31 -1.27
C LYS A 64 15.47 -0.83 -0.46
N ALA A 65 14.42 -0.58 0.32
CA ALA A 65 13.72 -1.62 1.07
C ALA A 65 13.12 -2.68 0.13
N ILE A 66 12.50 -2.24 -0.98
CA ILE A 66 11.90 -3.15 -1.98
C ILE A 66 12.98 -4.00 -2.66
N SER A 67 14.09 -3.39 -3.08
CA SER A 67 15.22 -4.10 -3.68
C SER A 67 15.83 -5.13 -2.73
N LEU A 68 16.03 -4.75 -1.46
CA LEU A 68 16.55 -5.65 -0.43
C LEU A 68 15.59 -6.81 -0.14
N PHE A 69 14.28 -6.55 -0.13
CA PHE A 69 13.27 -7.58 0.03
C PHE A 69 13.31 -8.58 -1.13
N ALA A 70 13.36 -8.11 -2.37
CA ALA A 70 13.46 -8.96 -3.56
C ALA A 70 14.75 -9.79 -3.56
N GLN A 71 15.89 -9.19 -3.18
CA GLN A 71 17.17 -9.89 -3.06
C GLN A 71 17.09 -11.05 -2.05
N ARG A 72 16.52 -10.79 -0.87
CA ARG A 72 16.35 -11.80 0.18
C ARG A 72 15.39 -12.91 -0.28
N ALA A 73 14.27 -12.54 -0.86
CA ALA A 73 13.29 -13.49 -1.38
C ALA A 73 13.90 -14.41 -2.46
N TYR A 74 14.72 -13.84 -3.35
CA TYR A 74 15.47 -14.61 -4.34
C TYR A 74 16.51 -15.55 -3.70
N SER A 75 17.29 -15.07 -2.72
CA SER A 75 18.28 -15.91 -2.03
C SER A 75 17.65 -17.09 -1.28
N LEU A 76 16.40 -16.96 -0.86
CA LEU A 76 15.62 -18.02 -0.20
C LEU A 76 14.87 -18.92 -1.21
N GLY A 77 14.94 -18.63 -2.50
CA GLY A 77 14.31 -19.39 -3.56
C GLY A 77 12.82 -19.08 -3.82
N TYR A 78 12.25 -18.06 -3.17
CA TYR A 78 10.83 -17.68 -3.33
C TYR A 78 10.52 -17.06 -4.69
N LEU A 79 11.53 -16.52 -5.39
CA LEU A 79 11.37 -15.91 -6.71
C LEU A 79 11.79 -16.84 -7.86
N GLY A 80 11.99 -18.12 -7.58
CA GLY A 80 12.51 -19.09 -8.55
C GLY A 80 13.98 -18.86 -8.89
N ARG A 81 14.46 -19.52 -9.95
CA ARG A 81 15.90 -19.56 -10.32
C ARG A 81 16.30 -18.62 -11.45
N ASN A 82 15.35 -17.89 -12.03
CA ASN A 82 15.57 -17.05 -13.22
C ASN A 82 15.90 -15.59 -12.88
N GLY A 83 16.13 -15.27 -11.61
CA GLY A 83 16.27 -13.89 -11.13
C GLY A 83 14.93 -13.16 -11.01
N TYR A 84 15.00 -11.84 -10.85
CA TYR A 84 13.84 -10.93 -10.75
C TYR A 84 14.16 -9.59 -11.41
N ASN A 85 13.12 -8.89 -11.90
CA ASN A 85 13.21 -7.54 -12.45
C ASN A 85 12.24 -6.59 -11.72
N LEU A 86 12.71 -5.39 -11.36
CA LEU A 86 11.95 -4.35 -10.67
C LEU A 86 11.74 -3.08 -11.52
N ASP A 87 12.16 -3.05 -12.79
CA ASP A 87 12.20 -1.83 -13.60
C ASP A 87 10.82 -1.15 -13.77
N ASP A 88 9.74 -1.93 -13.79
CA ASP A 88 8.38 -1.44 -14.08
C ASP A 88 7.41 -1.58 -12.90
N ILE A 89 7.90 -1.86 -11.67
CA ILE A 89 7.03 -1.95 -10.48
C ILE A 89 6.77 -0.59 -9.82
N TYR A 90 7.56 0.43 -10.17
CA TYR A 90 7.42 1.77 -9.63
C TYR A 90 6.58 2.63 -10.57
N ALA A 91 5.53 3.23 -10.03
CA ALA A 91 4.81 4.28 -10.74
C ALA A 91 5.67 5.56 -10.70
N ASN A 92 6.46 5.81 -11.74
CA ASN A 92 7.11 7.10 -11.92
C ASN A 92 6.01 8.17 -11.97
N SER A 93 5.91 9.01 -10.96
CA SER A 93 4.81 9.96 -10.79
C SER A 93 4.72 11.03 -11.89
N MET A 94 5.63 11.05 -12.88
CA MET A 94 5.56 11.96 -14.03
C MET A 94 6.02 11.40 -15.39
N GLU A 95 6.27 10.10 -15.53
CA GLU A 95 6.43 9.49 -16.86
C GLU A 95 5.53 8.26 -16.97
N ILE A 96 4.30 8.50 -17.41
CA ILE A 96 3.59 7.46 -18.16
C ILE A 96 4.50 7.19 -19.37
N LYS A 97 5.33 6.15 -19.29
CA LYS A 97 6.02 5.62 -20.48
C LYS A 97 4.92 5.47 -21.53
N GLN A 98 5.01 6.27 -22.60
CA GLN A 98 4.17 6.11 -23.76
C GLN A 98 4.49 4.72 -24.28
N TRP A 99 3.70 3.73 -23.87
CA TRP A 99 3.79 2.40 -24.45
C TRP A 99 3.63 2.61 -25.96
N GLN A 100 4.69 2.21 -26.66
CA GLN A 100 4.95 2.46 -28.06
C GLN A 100 3.73 2.07 -28.91
N ASN A 101 3.48 2.89 -29.93
CA ASN A 101 2.46 2.72 -30.96
C ASN A 101 2.36 1.28 -31.48
#